data_AF-A0A2T5C1T4-F1
#
_entry.id   AF-A0A2T5C1T4-F1
#
_cell.length_a   1.000
_cell.length_b   1.000
_cell.length_c   1.000
_cell.angle_alpha   90.00
_cell.angle_beta   90.00
_cell.angle_gamma   90.00
#
_symmetry.space_group_name_H-M   'P 1'
#
loop_
_entity.id
_entity.type
_entity.pdbx_description
1 polymer ?
#
loop_
_entity_poly.entity_id
_entity_poly.type
_entity_poly.pdbx_seq_one_letter_code
_entity_poly.pdbx_strand_id
1 'polypeptide(L)'
;MTTSLLFISGGEIVVVFLVALLFFGSKAIPDIAKTLGKGLREFKKATNEIQRELESNTSDFKRNVQDIQSTVKQETSRISDDIQEVSTNMRERGEKLSQTIEEDIDKK
;
A
#
# COMPACT_ATOMS: atom_id res chain seq x y z
N MET A 1 -26.09 -14.70 -37.71
CA MET A 1 -27.05 -15.15 -36.67
C MET A 1 -26.59 -14.70 -35.27
N THR A 2 -26.22 -13.44 -35.09
CA THR A 2 -25.77 -12.92 -33.77
C THR A 2 -26.18 -11.45 -33.52
N THR A 3 -26.77 -10.78 -34.51
CA THR A 3 -27.18 -9.37 -34.43
C THR A 3 -28.48 -9.12 -33.68
N SER A 4 -29.28 -10.15 -33.39
CA SER A 4 -30.60 -9.99 -32.77
C SER A 4 -30.57 -9.44 -31.33
N LEU A 5 -29.45 -9.55 -30.62
CA LEU A 5 -29.37 -9.12 -29.21
C LEU A 5 -29.29 -7.60 -29.05
N LEU A 6 -28.71 -6.88 -30.03
CA LEU A 6 -28.55 -5.42 -30.01
C LEU A 6 -29.78 -4.68 -30.55
N PHE A 7 -30.68 -5.38 -31.25
CA PHE A 7 -31.95 -4.83 -31.76
C PHE A 7 -33.16 -5.21 -30.89
N ILE A 8 -32.94 -5.81 -29.71
CA ILE A 8 -34.03 -6.03 -28.76
C ILE A 8 -34.60 -4.66 -28.35
N SER A 9 -35.74 -4.35 -28.95
CA SER A 9 -36.56 -3.21 -28.63
C SER A 9 -37.18 -3.39 -27.24
N GLY A 10 -37.64 -2.31 -26.62
CA GLY A 10 -38.31 -2.38 -25.32
C GLY A 10 -39.52 -3.32 -25.30
N GLY A 11 -40.18 -3.51 -26.44
CA GLY A 11 -41.31 -4.45 -26.57
C GLY A 11 -40.90 -5.91 -26.43
N GLU A 12 -39.77 -6.32 -27.01
CA GLU A 12 -39.27 -7.71 -26.90
C GLU A 12 -38.85 -8.04 -25.46
N ILE A 13 -38.27 -7.08 -24.74
CA ILE A 13 -37.96 -7.24 -23.30
C ILE A 13 -39.24 -7.52 -22.51
N VAL A 14 -40.33 -6.79 -22.77
CA VAL A 14 -41.62 -6.98 -22.08
C VAL A 14 -42.18 -8.37 -22.37
N VAL A 15 -42.09 -8.88 -23.60
CA VAL A 15 -42.54 -10.23 -23.96
C VAL A 15 -41.73 -11.30 -23.23
N VAL A 16 -40.40 -11.16 -23.20
CA VAL A 16 -39.52 -12.09 -22.47
C VAL A 16 -39.84 -12.08 -20.96
N PHE A 17 -40.06 -10.89 -20.39
CA PHE A 17 -40.50 -10.78 -19.00
C PHE A 17 -41.85 -11.44 -18.78
N LEU A 18 -42.82 -11.27 -19.67
CA LEU A 18 -44.14 -11.89 -19.54
C LEU A 18 -44.03 -13.43 -19.52
N VAL A 19 -43.23 -14.00 -20.43
CA VAL A 19 -42.94 -15.44 -20.45
C VAL A 19 -42.24 -15.87 -19.17
N ALA A 20 -41.21 -15.14 -18.71
CA ALA A 20 -40.52 -15.44 -17.47
C ALA A 20 -41.45 -15.39 -16.24
N LEU A 21 -42.39 -14.43 -16.20
CA LEU A 21 -43.39 -14.32 -15.14
C LEU A 21 -44.43 -15.44 -15.19
N LEU A 22 -44.69 -16.04 -16.35
CA LEU A 22 -45.54 -17.23 -16.46
C LEU A 22 -44.85 -18.48 -15.89
N PHE A 23 -43.56 -18.66 -16.16
CA PHE A 23 -42.79 -19.80 -15.64
C PHE A 23 -42.45 -19.66 -14.15
N PHE A 24 -41.96 -18.49 -13.74
CA PHE A 24 -41.45 -18.25 -12.38
C PHE A 24 -42.45 -17.54 -11.46
N GLY A 25 -43.54 -16.98 -12.01
CA GLY A 25 -44.51 -16.19 -11.26
C GLY A 25 -44.10 -14.72 -11.08
N SER A 26 -45.08 -13.85 -10.87
CA SER A 26 -44.86 -12.41 -10.72
C SER A 26 -44.10 -11.99 -9.46
N LYS A 27 -44.01 -12.89 -8.47
CA LYS A 27 -43.33 -12.64 -7.20
C LYS A 27 -41.85 -13.02 -7.20
N ALA A 28 -41.42 -13.95 -8.07
CA ALA A 28 -40.06 -14.46 -8.07
C ALA A 28 -39.01 -13.38 -8.39
N ILE A 29 -39.25 -12.55 -9.40
CA ILE A 29 -38.31 -11.49 -9.78
C ILE A 29 -38.15 -10.43 -8.66
N PRO A 30 -39.24 -9.87 -8.10
CA PRO A 30 -39.14 -8.96 -6.95
C PRO A 30 -38.44 -9.58 -5.73
N ASP A 31 -38.67 -10.85 -5.44
CA ASP A 31 -38.11 -11.51 -4.25
C ASP A 31 -36.61 -11.80 -4.41
N ILE A 32 -36.18 -12.21 -5.60
CA ILE A 32 -34.76 -12.34 -5.95
C ILE A 32 -34.07 -10.97 -5.89
N ALA A 33 -34.68 -9.93 -6.47
CA ALA A 33 -34.12 -8.58 -6.44
C ALA A 33 -33.98 -8.03 -5.01
N LYS A 34 -34.97 -8.26 -4.14
CA LYS A 34 -34.89 -7.88 -2.71
C LYS A 34 -33.79 -8.63 -1.99
N THR A 35 -33.64 -9.93 -2.24
CA THR A 35 -32.64 -10.77 -1.57
C THR A 35 -31.23 -10.43 -2.03
N LEU A 36 -31.01 -10.32 -3.34
CA LEU A 36 -29.75 -9.87 -3.91
C LEU A 36 -29.41 -8.44 -3.48
N GLY A 37 -30.39 -7.54 -3.45
CA GLY A 37 -30.18 -6.16 -2.99
C GLY A 37 -29.74 -6.07 -1.53
N LYS A 38 -30.34 -6.88 -0.65
CA LYS A 38 -29.89 -7.03 0.75
C LYS A 38 -28.49 -7.62 0.82
N GLY A 39 -28.23 -8.71 0.09
CA GLY A 39 -26.92 -9.37 0.05
C GLY A 39 -25.82 -8.44 -0.43
N LEU A 40 -26.05 -7.67 -1.49
CA LEU A 40 -25.09 -6.72 -2.04
C LEU A 40 -24.85 -5.55 -1.08
N ARG A 41 -25.88 -5.09 -0.36
CA ARG A 41 -25.74 -4.05 0.68
C ARG A 41 -24.87 -4.52 1.83
N GLU A 42 -25.11 -5.72 2.35
CA GLU A 42 -24.31 -6.29 3.44
C GLU A 42 -22.87 -6.60 2.97
N PHE A 43 -22.71 -7.14 1.77
CA PHE A 43 -21.40 -7.35 1.16
C PHE A 43 -20.61 -6.04 1.03
N LYS A 44 -21.23 -4.98 0.50
CA LYS A 44 -20.61 -3.65 0.40
C LYS A 44 -20.22 -3.12 1.79
N LYS A 45 -21.07 -3.32 2.80
CA LYS A 45 -20.81 -2.86 4.17
C LYS A 45 -19.60 -3.59 4.76
N ALA A 46 -19.54 -4.91 4.63
CA ALA A 46 -18.40 -5.71 5.08
C ALA A 46 -17.10 -5.32 4.37
N THR A 47 -17.13 -5.16 3.04
CA THR A 47 -15.96 -4.72 2.26
C THR A 47 -15.48 -3.32 2.68
N ASN A 48 -16.40 -2.38 2.94
CA ASN A 48 -16.05 -1.05 3.41
C ASN A 48 -15.46 -1.04 4.81
N GLU A 49 -15.90 -1.95 5.69
CA GLU A 49 -15.32 -2.10 7.04
C GLU A 49 -13.89 -2.61 6.95
N ILE A 50 -13.67 -3.67 6.16
CA ILE A 50 -12.34 -4.22 5.88
C ILE A 50 -11.42 -3.13 5.29
N GLN A 51 -11.91 -2.34 4.33
CA GLN A 51 -11.13 -1.26 3.74
C GLN A 51 -10.72 -0.21 4.79
N ARG A 52 -11.63 0.19 5.68
CA ARG A 52 -11.33 1.11 6.77
C ARG A 52 -10.32 0.55 7.76
N GLU A 53 -10.46 -0.72 8.14
CA GLU A 53 -9.51 -1.38 9.04
C GLU A 53 -8.12 -1.48 8.41
N LEU A 54 -8.01 -1.81 7.12
CA LEU A 54 -6.71 -1.81 6.43
C LEU A 54 -6.10 -0.42 6.38
N GLU A 55 -6.90 0.60 6.06
CA GLU A 55 -6.42 1.97 5.91
C GLU A 55 -5.95 2.56 7.26
N SER A 56 -6.70 2.33 8.34
CA SER A 56 -6.33 2.78 9.69
C SER A 56 -5.07 2.09 10.22
N ASN A 57 -4.97 0.76 10.06
CA ASN A 57 -3.79 0.01 10.51
C ASN A 57 -2.55 0.35 9.67
N THR A 58 -2.71 0.61 8.37
CA THR A 58 -1.60 0.98 7.49
C THR A 58 -1.12 2.41 7.73
N SER A 59 -2.02 3.37 8.03
CA SER A 59 -1.62 4.76 8.31
C SER A 59 -0.82 4.87 9.61
N ASP A 60 -1.23 4.14 10.66
CA ASP A 60 -0.55 4.17 11.95
C ASP A 60 0.78 3.43 11.90
N PHE A 61 0.84 2.30 11.20
CA PHE A 61 2.10 1.61 10.95
C PHE A 61 3.07 2.46 10.11
N LYS A 62 2.59 3.12 9.05
CA LYS A 62 3.41 3.99 8.19
C LYS A 62 3.96 5.20 8.93
N ARG A 63 3.18 5.80 9.85
CA ARG A 63 3.63 6.89 10.72
C ARG A 63 4.74 6.42 11.67
N ASN A 64 4.52 5.32 12.39
CA ASN A 64 5.52 4.78 13.32
C ASN A 64 6.83 4.38 12.61
N VAL A 65 6.75 3.75 11.43
CA VAL A 65 7.94 3.41 10.64
C VAL A 65 8.66 4.66 10.12
N GLN A 66 7.92 5.70 9.71
CA GLN A 66 8.51 6.95 9.24
C GLN A 66 9.21 7.72 10.37
N ASP A 67 8.63 7.74 11.57
CA ASP A 67 9.24 8.37 12.74
C ASP A 67 10.54 7.66 13.14
N ILE A 68 10.53 6.32 13.21
CA ILE A 68 11.73 5.52 13.47
C ILE A 68 12.79 5.74 12.38
N GLN A 69 12.39 5.75 11.11
CA GLN A 69 13.32 5.98 10.00
C GLN A 69 13.96 7.38 10.09
N SER A 70 13.20 8.38 10.54
CA SER A 70 13.71 9.75 10.72
C SER A 70 14.73 9.85 11.86
N THR A 71 14.45 9.23 13.02
CA THR A 71 15.38 9.21 14.16
C THR A 71 16.64 8.42 13.86
N VAL A 72 16.50 7.22 13.26
CA VAL A 72 17.65 6.40 12.85
C VAL A 72 18.49 7.11 11.80
N LYS A 73 17.88 7.78 10.81
CA LYS A 73 18.62 8.55 9.80
C LYS A 73 19.35 9.75 10.40
N GLN A 74 18.75 10.42 11.38
CA GLN A 74 19.37 11.56 12.06
C GLN A 74 20.58 11.12 12.92
N GLU A 75 20.43 10.05 13.69
CA GLU A 75 21.52 9.51 14.53
C GLU A 75 22.64 8.92 13.66
N THR A 76 22.32 8.19 12.59
CA THR A 76 23.33 7.67 11.65
C THR A 76 24.07 8.77 10.90
N SER A 77 23.41 9.91 10.59
CA SER A 77 24.07 11.08 10.01
C SER A 77 25.08 11.69 10.99
N ARG A 78 24.69 11.89 12.25
CA ARG A 78 25.59 12.40 13.30
C ARG A 78 26.79 11.48 13.53
N ILE A 79 26.54 10.17 13.62
CA ILE A 79 27.61 9.17 13.75
C ILE A 79 28.55 9.20 12.54
N SER A 80 28.01 9.40 11.32
CA SER A 80 28.84 9.51 10.11
C SER A 80 29.72 10.76 10.13
N ASP A 81 29.19 11.88 10.62
CA ASP A 81 29.92 13.14 10.76
C ASP A 81 31.04 13.00 11.81
N ASP A 82 30.73 12.46 12.99
CA ASP A 82 31.72 12.22 14.05
C ASP A 82 32.82 11.24 13.62
N ILE A 83 32.47 10.17 12.89
CA ILE A 83 33.45 9.21 12.36
C ILE A 83 34.35 9.86 11.30
N GLN A 84 33.81 10.73 10.43
CA GLN A 84 34.63 11.46 9.47
C GLN A 84 35.61 12.41 10.16
N GLU A 85 35.17 13.11 11.21
CA GLU A 85 36.03 13.96 12.01
C GLU A 85 37.16 13.16 12.68
N VAL A 86 36.83 12.04 13.33
CA VAL A 86 37.82 11.15 13.95
C VAL A 86 38.79 10.59 12.91
N SER A 87 38.31 10.19 11.73
CA SER A 87 39.14 9.67 10.64
C SER A 87 40.14 10.71 10.14
N THR A 88 39.70 11.96 10.04
CA THR A 88 40.55 13.08 9.61
C THR A 88 41.63 13.38 10.65
N ASN A 89 41.24 13.45 11.92
CA ASN A 89 42.17 13.67 13.04
C ASN A 89 43.19 12.53 13.20
N MET A 90 42.76 11.27 12.98
CA MET A 90 43.64 10.10 13.01
C MET A 90 44.61 10.08 11.83
N ARG A 91 44.14 10.46 10.63
CA ARG A 91 45.01 10.57 9.46
C ARG A 91 46.09 11.62 9.66
N GLU A 92 45.72 12.79 10.18
CA GLU A 92 46.68 13.87 10.46
C GLU A 92 47.71 13.47 11.54
N ARG A 93 47.27 12.77 12.60
CA ARG A 93 48.18 12.23 13.62
C ARG A 93 49.07 11.11 13.08
N GLY A 94 48.53 10.24 12.23
CA GLY A 94 49.29 9.17 11.58
C GLY A 94 50.37 9.72 10.66
N GLU A 95 50.07 10.74 9.87
CA GLU A 95 51.05 11.41 9.01
C GLU A 95 52.15 12.10 9.83
N LYS A 96 51.81 12.80 10.93
CA LYS A 96 52.80 13.37 11.86
C LYS A 96 53.66 12.30 12.52
N LEU A 97 53.06 11.18 12.92
CA LEU A 97 53.75 10.07 13.55
C LEU A 97 54.70 9.37 12.57
N SER A 98 54.28 9.18 11.31
CA SER A 98 55.16 8.64 10.26
C SER A 98 56.38 9.53 10.06
N GLN A 99 56.21 10.87 10.05
CA GLN A 99 57.35 11.79 9.95
C GLN A 99 58.30 11.72 11.15
N THR A 100 57.78 11.62 12.37
CA THR A 100 58.62 11.50 13.58
C THR A 100 59.35 10.15 13.64
N ILE A 101 58.67 9.05 13.27
CA ILE A 101 59.29 7.72 13.24
C ILE A 101 60.36 7.64 12.14
N GLU A 102 60.13 8.25 10.99
CA GLU A 102 61.08 8.25 9.88
C GLU A 102 62.30 9.14 10.19
N GLU A 103 62.13 10.23 10.95
CA GLU A 103 63.24 11.06 11.45
C GLU A 103 64.10 10.37 12.52
N ASP A 104 63.49 9.54 13.38
CA ASP A 104 64.20 8.79 14.42
C ASP A 104 64.95 7.56 13.87
N ILE A 105 64.54 7.02 12.71
CA ILE A 105 65.20 5.86 12.07
C ILE A 105 66.46 6.27 11.28
N ASP A 106 66.49 7.47 10.67
CA ASP A 106 67.63 7.93 9.84
C ASP A 106 68.82 8.46 10.67
N LYS A 107 68.63 8.69 11.98
CA LYS A 107 69.66 9.26 12.89
C LYS A 107 70.50 8.23 13.67
N LYS A 108 70.31 6.93 13.44
CA LYS A 108 70.99 5.85 14.18
C LYS A 108 71.83 4.95 13.28
#